data_AF-A0A3B9KEB8-F1
#
_entry.id   AF-A0A3B9KEB8-F1
#
_cell.length_a   1.000
_cell.length_b   1.000
_cell.length_c   1.000
_cell.angle_alpha   90.00
_cell.angle_beta   90.00
_cell.angle_gamma   90.00
#
_symmetry.space_group_name_H-M   'P 1'
#
loop_
_entity.id
_entity.type
_entity.pdbx_description
1 polymer ?
#
loop_
_entity_poly.entity_id
_entity_poly.type
_entity_poly.pdbx_seq_one_letter_code
_entity_poly.pdbx_strand_id
1 'polypeptide(L)'
;STLEDIIHAERSRLPAGATIVVITSTINDQLLDTLARLKQSGHAVTILFVGDNPSPTRLAGLSIYPIGGKEAWEKLEDAYSTTDDKPPLSENVGVGLQL
;
A
#
# COMPACT_ATOMS: atom_id res chain seq x y z
N SER A 1 -14.70 15.51 -1.82
CA SER A 1 -14.84 14.68 -0.63
C SER A 1 -13.46 14.46 -0.04
N THR A 2 -13.27 14.70 1.25
CA THR A 2 -12.00 14.40 1.91
C THR A 2 -11.96 12.93 2.32
N LEU A 3 -10.79 12.42 2.74
CA LEU A 3 -10.67 11.02 3.18
C LEU A 3 -11.49 10.77 4.45
N GLU A 4 -11.56 11.77 5.31
CA GLU A 4 -12.31 11.78 6.57
C GLU A 4 -13.81 11.62 6.30
N ASP A 5 -14.36 12.27 5.27
CA ASP A 5 -15.77 12.14 4.87
C ASP A 5 -16.13 10.69 4.52
N ILE A 6 -15.24 10.01 3.77
CA ILE A 6 -15.43 8.62 3.35
C ILE A 6 -15.37 7.68 4.56
N ILE A 7 -14.38 7.86 5.42
CA ILE A 7 -14.24 7.09 6.65
C ILE A 7 -15.50 7.24 7.51
N HIS A 8 -16.03 8.46 7.61
CA HIS A 8 -17.19 8.71 8.43
C HIS A 8 -18.47 8.06 7.88
N ALA A 9 -18.63 8.07 6.55
CA ALA A 9 -19.77 7.44 5.86
C ALA A 9 -19.77 5.90 6.00
N GLU A 10 -18.60 5.27 5.94
CA GLU A 10 -18.48 3.81 6.02
C GLU A 10 -18.49 3.25 7.45
N ARG A 11 -18.20 4.09 8.45
CA ARG A 11 -18.05 3.65 9.85
C ARG A 11 -19.22 2.80 10.37
N SER A 12 -20.46 3.17 10.02
CA SER A 12 -21.67 2.44 10.47
C SER A 12 -21.83 1.05 9.85
N ARG A 13 -21.13 0.79 8.73
CA ARG A 13 -21.16 -0.46 7.97
C ARG A 13 -19.98 -1.38 8.26
N LEU A 14 -18.98 -0.91 9.01
CA LEU A 14 -17.81 -1.73 9.32
C LEU A 14 -18.16 -2.85 10.31
N PRO A 15 -17.88 -4.11 9.97
CA PRO A 15 -17.99 -5.21 10.93
C PRO A 15 -17.07 -4.98 12.14
N ALA A 16 -17.47 -5.51 13.29
CA ALA A 16 -16.61 -5.50 14.48
C ALA A 16 -15.27 -6.18 14.16
N GLY A 17 -14.17 -5.51 14.51
CA GLY A 17 -12.81 -6.00 14.26
C GLY A 17 -12.32 -5.84 12.81
N ALA A 18 -13.03 -5.10 11.95
CA ALA A 18 -12.55 -4.79 10.61
C ALA A 18 -11.16 -4.11 10.65
N THR A 19 -10.33 -4.42 9.65
CA THR A 19 -9.00 -3.81 9.49
C THR A 19 -9.10 -2.64 8.53
N ILE A 20 -8.51 -1.51 8.93
CA ILE A 20 -8.52 -0.25 8.18
C ILE A 20 -7.09 0.06 7.79
N VAL A 21 -6.83 0.07 6.49
CA VAL A 21 -5.53 0.46 5.91
C VAL A 21 -5.74 1.75 5.14
N VAL A 22 -5.07 2.82 5.58
CA VAL A 22 -5.13 4.12 4.93
C VAL A 22 -3.86 4.34 4.12
N ILE A 23 -3.98 4.53 2.81
CA ILE A 23 -2.85 4.83 1.93
C ILE A 23 -2.95 6.30 1.52
N THR A 24 -1.99 7.12 1.92
CA THR A 24 -2.05 8.57 1.70
C THR A 24 -0.67 9.21 1.69
N SER A 25 -0.48 10.27 0.91
CA SER A 25 0.71 11.13 0.93
C SER A 25 0.57 12.35 1.82
N THR A 26 -0.62 12.58 2.37
CA THR A 26 -0.93 13.71 3.24
C THR A 26 -1.57 13.22 4.53
N ILE A 27 -1.06 13.73 5.65
CA ILE A 27 -1.60 13.48 6.99
C ILE A 27 -1.89 14.85 7.62
N ASN A 28 -3.07 14.98 8.21
CA ASN A 28 -3.49 16.11 9.02
C ASN A 28 -4.04 15.60 10.37
N ASP A 29 -4.15 16.48 11.35
CA ASP A 29 -4.60 16.13 12.71
C ASP A 29 -6.03 15.54 12.73
N GLN A 30 -6.92 16.04 11.87
CA GLN A 30 -8.31 15.57 11.79
C GLN A 30 -8.41 14.10 11.36
N LEU A 31 -7.61 13.69 10.38
CA LEU A 31 -7.50 12.30 9.92
C LEU A 31 -6.99 11.41 11.05
N LEU A 32 -5.96 11.85 11.77
CA LEU A 32 -5.35 11.10 12.85
C LEU A 32 -6.32 10.90 14.02
N ASP A 33 -7.06 11.93 14.41
CA ASP A 33 -8.09 11.85 15.43
C ASP A 33 -9.21 10.87 15.02
N THR A 34 -9.61 10.91 13.74
CA THR A 34 -10.61 10.00 13.20
C THR A 34 -10.14 8.54 13.28
N LEU A 35 -8.91 8.27 12.86
CA LEU A 35 -8.31 6.93 12.90
C LEU A 35 -8.05 6.44 14.33
N ALA A 36 -7.66 7.33 15.24
CA ALA A 36 -7.50 7.00 16.66
C ALA A 36 -8.83 6.56 17.28
N ARG A 37 -9.95 7.24 16.97
CA ARG A 37 -11.28 6.84 17.45
C ARG A 37 -11.72 5.48 16.91
N LEU A 38 -11.36 5.15 15.67
CA LEU A 38 -11.64 3.83 15.08
C LEU A 38 -10.83 2.73 15.75
N LYS A 39 -9.55 3.00 16.05
CA LYS A 39 -8.70 2.08 16.82
C LYS A 39 -9.25 1.84 18.22
N GLN A 40 -9.67 2.90 18.91
CA GLN A 40 -10.29 2.80 20.24
C GLN A 40 -11.62 2.03 20.22
N SER A 41 -12.34 2.03 19.10
CA SER A 41 -13.56 1.23 18.95
C SER A 41 -13.31 -0.22 18.56
N GLY A 42 -12.06 -0.70 18.61
CA GLY A 42 -11.70 -2.11 18.40
C GLY A 42 -11.25 -2.47 16.99
N HIS A 43 -11.07 -1.51 16.09
CA HIS A 43 -10.54 -1.79 14.75
C HIS A 43 -9.02 -1.86 14.74
N ALA A 44 -8.46 -2.75 13.93
CA ALA A 44 -7.05 -2.68 13.57
C ALA A 44 -6.86 -1.52 12.57
N VAL A 45 -5.95 -0.61 12.84
CA VAL A 45 -5.73 0.59 11.99
C VAL A 45 -4.25 0.74 11.68
N THR A 46 -3.93 0.95 10.40
CA THR A 46 -2.57 1.19 9.91
C THR A 46 -2.60 2.23 8.79
N ILE A 47 -1.54 3.05 8.72
CA ILE A 47 -1.32 4.04 7.67
C ILE A 47 -0.12 3.60 6.84
N LEU A 48 -0.29 3.56 5.51
CA LEU A 48 0.77 3.50 4.52
C LEU A 48 1.00 4.93 4.01
N PHE A 49 2.08 5.55 4.46
CA PHE A 49 2.37 6.96 4.17
C PHE A 49 3.23 7.08 2.91
N VAL A 50 2.68 7.64 1.84
CA VAL A 50 3.31 7.63 0.52
C VAL A 50 4.09 8.91 0.24
N GLY A 51 5.32 8.79 -0.26
CA GLY A 51 6.12 9.92 -0.75
C GLY A 51 7.33 10.25 0.13
N ASP A 52 7.99 11.36 -0.20
CA ASP A 52 9.33 11.69 0.32
C ASP A 52 9.31 12.62 1.54
N ASN A 53 8.11 13.06 1.95
CA ASN A 53 7.99 13.89 3.14
C ASN A 53 8.30 13.06 4.40
N PRO A 54 8.93 13.66 5.43
CA PRO A 54 9.09 12.97 6.70
C PRO A 54 7.71 12.64 7.28
N SER A 55 7.45 11.35 7.54
CA SER A 55 6.21 10.94 8.20
C SER A 55 6.15 11.56 9.60
N PRO A 56 4.98 12.02 10.08
CA PRO A 56 4.82 12.47 11.46
C PRO A 56 5.30 11.39 12.44
N THR A 57 6.33 11.68 13.24
CA THR A 57 7.10 10.69 14.02
C THR A 57 6.38 10.16 15.27
N ARG A 58 5.20 10.70 15.59
CA ARG A 58 4.35 10.27 16.71
C ARG A 58 2.93 10.44 16.26
N LEU A 59 2.02 9.52 16.54
CA LEU A 59 0.61 9.85 16.81
C LEU A 59 -0.18 8.63 17.33
N ALA A 60 -0.79 8.80 18.51
CA ALA A 60 -1.92 8.02 19.04
C ALA A 60 -1.82 6.47 19.02
N GLY A 61 -0.61 5.90 19.00
CA GLY A 61 -0.40 4.46 18.93
C GLY A 61 -0.80 3.84 17.58
N LEU A 62 -0.97 4.64 16.52
CA LEU A 62 -1.23 4.15 15.16
C LEU A 62 0.07 3.69 14.51
N SER A 63 0.03 2.57 13.79
CA SER A 63 1.18 2.11 13.00
C SER A 63 1.21 2.89 11.69
N ILE A 64 2.36 3.50 11.38
CA ILE A 64 2.61 4.21 10.12
C ILE A 64 3.80 3.56 9.44
N TYR A 65 3.62 3.13 8.20
CA TYR A 65 4.66 2.56 7.36
C TYR A 65 4.91 3.52 6.20
N PRO A 66 6.09 4.17 6.12
CA PRO A 66 6.42 4.98 4.97
C PRO A 66 6.62 4.10 3.74
N ILE A 67 6.03 4.51 2.62
CA ILE A 67 6.17 3.92 1.28
C ILE A 67 6.63 5.03 0.35
N GLY A 68 7.93 5.21 0.20
CA GLY A 68 8.48 6.33 -0.54
C GLY A 68 9.99 6.42 -0.40
N GLY A 69 10.57 7.38 -1.11
CA GLY A 69 11.99 7.40 -1.41
C GLY A 69 12.31 6.57 -2.64
N LYS A 70 13.13 7.15 -3.53
CA LYS A 70 13.66 6.49 -4.73
C LYS A 70 14.16 5.07 -4.42
N GLU A 71 14.90 4.92 -3.32
CA GLU A 71 15.46 3.63 -2.90
C GLU A 71 14.40 2.59 -2.51
N ALA A 72 13.28 3.00 -1.89
CA ALA A 72 12.21 2.07 -1.54
C ALA A 72 11.40 1.64 -2.77
N TRP A 73 11.24 2.55 -3.73
CA TRP A 73 10.60 2.23 -5.01
C TRP A 73 11.46 1.29 -5.85
N GLU A 74 12.76 1.56 -5.97
CA GLU A 74 13.71 0.66 -6.63
C GLU A 74 13.66 -0.75 -6.02
N LYS A 75 13.63 -0.86 -4.69
CA LYS A 75 13.49 -2.16 -3.99
C LYS A 75 12.17 -2.88 -4.30
N LEU A 76 11.06 -2.17 -4.41
CA LEU A 76 9.76 -2.75 -4.76
C LEU A 76 9.71 -3.17 -6.23
N GLU A 77 10.26 -2.35 -7.12
CA GLU A 77 10.39 -2.67 -8.53
C GLU A 77 11.28 -3.91 -8.73
N ASP A 78 12.46 -3.96 -8.12
CA ASP A 78 13.36 -5.12 -8.18
C ASP A 78 12.69 -6.39 -7.64
N ALA A 79 11.92 -6.28 -6.56
CA ALA A 79 11.28 -7.43 -5.92
C ALA A 79 10.08 -7.99 -6.70
N TYR A 80 9.38 -7.15 -7.47
CA TYR A 80 8.11 -7.51 -8.11
C TYR A 80 8.08 -7.34 -9.63
N SER A 81 9.19 -6.93 -10.25
CA SER A 81 9.39 -7.02 -11.70
C SER A 81 9.53 -8.49 -12.09
N THR A 82 8.40 -9.19 -12.19
CA THR A 82 8.36 -10.43 -12.96
C THR A 82 8.54 -10.01 -14.42
N THR A 83 9.70 -10.30 -14.98
CA THR A 83 9.93 -10.32 -16.41
C THR A 83 9.05 -11.43 -17.02
N ASP A 84 7.77 -11.13 -17.23
CA ASP A 84 7.01 -11.72 -18.34
C ASP A 84 7.47 -11.02 -19.63
N ASP A 85 8.73 -11.23 -19.96
CA ASP A 85 9.27 -10.99 -21.30
C ASP A 85 9.99 -12.27 -21.71
N LYS A 86 9.20 -13.33 -21.87
CA LYS A 86 9.67 -14.58 -22.49
C LYS A 86 9.97 -14.26 -23.96
N PRO A 87 11.22 -14.36 -24.43
CA PRO A 87 11.52 -14.20 -25.85
C PRO A 87 10.69 -15.20 -26.68
N PRO A 88 10.28 -14.86 -27.91
CA PRO A 88 9.45 -15.73 -28.72
C PRO A 88 10.13 -17.09 -28.85
N LEU A 89 9.36 -18.15 -28.60
CA LEU A 89 9.76 -19.54 -28.79
C LEU A 89 10.51 -19.66 -30.12
N SER A 90 11.81 -19.96 -30.04
CA SER A 90 12.60 -20.33 -31.19
C SER A 90 11.91 -21.51 -31.88
N GLU A 91 11.50 -21.31 -33.13
CA GLU A 91 11.11 -22.38 -34.03
C GLU A 91 12.23 -23.42 -34.04
N ASN A 92 11.89 -24.66 -33.70
CA ASN A 92 12.72 -25.82 -34.00
C ASN A 92 12.84 -25.93 -35.53
N VAL A 93 13.84 -25.28 -36.11
CA VAL A 93 14.31 -25.61 -37.45
C VAL A 93 14.97 -26.98 -37.34
N GLY A 94 14.20 -28.01 -37.69
CA GLY A 94 14.69 -29.37 -37.79
C GLY A 94 15.89 -29.42 -38.73
N VAL A 95 17.07 -29.67 -38.17
CA VAL A 95 18.19 -30.16 -38.96
C VAL A 95 17.94 -31.65 -39.17
N GLY A 96 17.32 -31.96 -40.30
CA GLY A 96 17.23 -33.32 -40.80
C GLY A 96 18.64 -33.90 -40.97
N LEU A 97 18.81 -35.13 -40.48
CA LEU A 97 19.87 -36.03 -40.89
C LEU A 97 20.04 -35.96 -42.42
N GLN A 98 21.27 -35.78 -42.88
CA GLN A 98 21.69 -36.42 -44.12
C GLN A 98 22.89 -37.32 -43.82
N LEU A 99 22.76 -38.51 -44.39
CA LEU A 99 23.61 -39.69 -44.31
C LEU A 99 25.00 -39.46 -44.90
#